data_AF-A0A812PV98-F1
#
_entry.id   AF-A0A812PV98-F1
#
_cell.length_a   1.000
_cell.length_b   1.000
_cell.length_c   1.000
_cell.angle_alpha   90.00
_cell.angle_beta   90.00
_cell.angle_gamma   90.00
#
_symmetry.space_group_name_H-M   'P 1'
#
loop_
_entity.id
_entity.type
_entity.pdbx_description
1 polymer ?
#
loop_
_entity_poly.entity_id
_entity_poly.type
_entity_poly.pdbx_seq_one_letter_code
_entity_poly.pdbx_strand_id
1 'polypeptide(L)'
;MPRGVAKKEDLHEPSGEVQYKDAVANFMLDVGFTRNITITIQCADPTQASIGTYTLKIMRGNCPAEKPFFEPQTRRCVNFCPEGFYRNELSRRCSRCNTNCKVCTGLLSCKMCLPDDAEFAYVMQPDGKCEGQVNHIYARYRWWCLGLGILLAFLVCIGCAGICTFCCSRAGKPAEKKDRRRYFQEDLEEDKQLIQYPPGRRLGRY
;
A
#
# COMPACT_ATOMS: atom_id res chain seq x y z
N MET A 1 -10.61 25.60 -10.74
CA MET A 1 -11.65 26.50 -10.20
C MET A 1 -10.90 27.66 -9.62
N PRO A 2 -11.12 28.92 -10.03
CA PRO A 2 -10.99 29.96 -9.04
C PRO A 2 -12.15 29.74 -8.07
N ARG A 3 -11.85 29.52 -6.79
CA ARG A 3 -12.85 29.71 -5.75
C ARG A 3 -13.21 31.19 -5.85
N GLY A 4 -14.43 31.49 -6.30
CA GLY A 4 -15.01 32.79 -6.04
C GLY A 4 -15.12 32.91 -4.53
N VAL A 5 -14.11 33.53 -3.92
CA VAL A 5 -14.21 33.98 -2.54
C VAL A 5 -15.30 35.04 -2.58
N ALA A 6 -16.48 34.69 -2.07
CA ALA A 6 -17.44 35.70 -1.69
C ALA A 6 -16.69 36.62 -0.73
N LYS A 7 -16.39 37.85 -1.17
CA LYS A 7 -15.94 38.88 -0.25
C LYS A 7 -17.01 38.95 0.82
N LYS A 8 -16.64 38.63 2.05
CA LYS A 8 -17.42 39.01 3.21
C LYS A 8 -17.32 40.52 3.22
N GLU A 9 -18.26 41.19 2.55
CA GLU A 9 -18.48 42.62 2.80
C GLU A 9 -18.72 42.75 4.30
N ASP A 10 -17.99 43.68 4.92
CA ASP A 10 -18.10 43.98 6.34
C ASP A 10 -19.58 44.20 6.67
N LEU A 11 -20.16 43.21 7.36
CA LEU A 11 -21.56 43.21 7.75
C LEU A 11 -21.71 44.35 8.76
N HIS A 12 -22.22 45.49 8.30
CA HIS A 12 -22.78 46.48 9.21
C HIS A 12 -23.93 45.80 9.94
N GLU A 13 -23.74 45.49 11.21
CA GLU A 13 -24.74 44.82 12.04
C GLU A 13 -25.95 45.76 12.12
N PRO A 14 -27.11 45.40 11.53
CA PRO A 14 -28.22 46.31 11.47
C PRO A 14 -28.70 46.59 12.90
N SER A 15 -28.66 47.86 13.32
CA SER A 15 -29.27 48.27 14.57
C SER A 15 -30.80 48.27 14.41
N GLY A 16 -31.47 47.24 14.94
CA GLY A 16 -32.93 47.08 14.89
C GLY A 16 -33.39 45.63 14.83
N GLU A 17 -34.71 45.40 14.85
CA GLU A 17 -35.30 44.08 14.60
C GLU A 17 -35.16 43.72 13.11
N VAL A 18 -34.53 42.57 12.84
CA VAL A 18 -34.29 42.07 11.48
C VAL A 18 -35.61 41.52 10.89
N GLN A 19 -36.18 42.22 9.91
CA GLN A 19 -37.47 41.84 9.32
C GLN A 19 -37.40 40.72 8.25
N TYR A 20 -36.21 40.32 7.81
CA TYR A 20 -36.05 39.27 6.80
C TYR A 20 -34.90 38.34 7.16
N LYS A 21 -35.06 37.05 6.85
CA LYS A 21 -34.04 36.04 7.10
C LYS A 21 -33.34 35.70 5.80
N ASP A 22 -32.02 35.86 5.78
CA ASP A 22 -31.22 35.38 4.65
C ASP A 22 -31.32 33.86 4.56
N ALA A 23 -31.72 33.37 3.38
CA ALA A 23 -31.81 31.96 3.08
C ALA A 23 -30.86 31.62 1.92
N VAL A 24 -29.85 30.80 2.19
CA VAL A 24 -28.89 30.33 1.19
C VAL A 24 -29.16 28.87 0.91
N ALA A 25 -29.45 28.54 -0.35
CA ALA A 25 -29.62 27.17 -0.81
C ALA A 25 -28.59 26.83 -1.88
N ASN A 26 -27.84 25.74 -1.66
CA ASN A 26 -26.88 25.21 -2.62
C ASN A 26 -27.46 23.97 -3.29
N PHE A 27 -27.44 23.93 -4.61
CA PHE A 27 -27.87 22.76 -5.38
C PHE A 27 -26.96 22.55 -6.58
N MET A 28 -26.85 21.30 -7.03
CA MET A 28 -26.12 20.98 -8.26
C MET A 28 -27.03 21.18 -9.47
N LEU A 29 -26.53 21.90 -10.48
CA LEU A 29 -27.15 22.00 -11.79
C LEU A 29 -26.22 21.38 -12.83
N ASP A 30 -26.75 20.37 -13.51
CA ASP A 30 -26.02 19.64 -14.53
C ASP A 30 -25.80 20.46 -15.81
N VAL A 31 -24.74 20.16 -16.56
CA VAL A 31 -24.44 20.81 -17.84
C VAL A 31 -25.57 20.53 -18.85
N GLY A 32 -26.10 21.58 -19.46
CA GLY A 32 -27.23 21.52 -20.40
C GLY A 32 -28.61 21.47 -19.76
N PHE A 33 -28.69 21.52 -18.42
CA PHE A 33 -29.96 21.45 -17.71
C PHE A 33 -30.47 22.84 -17.34
N THR A 34 -31.80 22.93 -17.29
CA THR A 34 -32.52 24.08 -16.76
C THR A 34 -33.36 23.61 -15.59
N ARG A 35 -33.37 24.40 -14.50
CA ARG A 35 -34.19 24.15 -13.32
C ARG A 35 -35.05 25.36 -13.00
N ASN A 36 -36.27 25.08 -12.53
CA ASN A 36 -37.18 26.07 -11.99
C ASN A 36 -37.10 26.00 -10.47
N ILE A 37 -36.80 27.13 -9.83
CA ILE A 37 -36.75 27.26 -8.37
C ILE A 37 -37.92 28.11 -7.93
N THR A 38 -38.76 27.56 -7.08
CA THR A 38 -39.90 28.27 -6.51
C THR A 38 -39.51 28.84 -5.16
N ILE A 39 -39.62 30.15 -5.03
CA ILE A 39 -39.45 30.90 -3.78
C ILE A 39 -40.85 31.24 -3.28
N THR A 40 -41.18 30.74 -2.10
CA THR A 40 -42.43 31.05 -1.41
C THR A 40 -42.17 32.16 -0.39
N ILE A 41 -42.88 33.27 -0.51
CA ILE A 41 -42.84 34.38 0.43
C ILE A 41 -44.16 34.39 1.18
N GLN A 42 -44.06 34.37 2.50
CA GLN A 42 -45.20 34.44 3.41
C GLN A 42 -45.09 35.72 4.23
N CYS A 43 -46.22 36.41 4.42
CA CYS A 43 -46.30 37.56 5.32
C CYS A 43 -46.02 37.14 6.78
N ALA A 44 -45.44 38.05 7.56
CA ALA A 44 -45.15 37.81 8.97
C ALA A 44 -46.41 37.71 9.84
N ASP A 45 -47.52 38.32 9.40
CA ASP A 45 -48.81 38.27 10.08
C ASP A 45 -49.59 37.00 9.69
N PRO A 46 -49.84 36.06 10.61
CA PRO A 46 -50.59 34.83 10.33
C PRO A 46 -52.07 35.07 10.04
N THR A 47 -52.61 36.25 10.37
CA THR A 47 -54.02 36.61 10.11
C THR A 47 -54.24 37.12 8.68
N GLN A 48 -53.17 37.57 8.00
CA GLN A 48 -53.15 37.98 6.59
C GLN A 48 -52.38 36.94 5.76
N ALA A 49 -53.02 35.79 5.50
CA ALA A 49 -52.40 34.62 4.87
C ALA A 49 -52.12 34.75 3.36
N SER A 50 -51.59 35.87 2.88
CA SER A 50 -51.15 35.98 1.48
C SER A 50 -49.79 35.33 1.30
N ILE A 51 -49.75 34.23 0.54
CA ILE A 51 -48.52 33.56 0.10
C ILE A 51 -48.23 33.99 -1.34
N GLY A 52 -47.12 34.68 -1.56
CA GLY A 52 -46.58 34.99 -2.88
C GLY A 52 -45.62 33.89 -3.33
N THR A 53 -45.63 33.54 -4.62
CA THR A 53 -44.67 32.58 -5.18
C THR A 53 -43.94 33.17 -6.38
N TYR A 54 -42.62 33.03 -6.38
CA TYR A 54 -41.75 33.48 -7.47
C TYR A 54 -41.03 32.26 -8.04
N THR A 55 -41.03 32.12 -9.35
CA THR A 55 -40.31 31.01 -10.01
C THR A 55 -39.11 31.56 -10.77
N LEU A 56 -37.91 31.19 -10.34
CA LEU A 56 -36.66 31.51 -11.01
C LEU A 56 -36.26 30.37 -11.95
N LYS A 57 -36.05 30.68 -13.22
CA LYS A 57 -35.55 29.70 -14.21
C LYS A 57 -34.04 29.84 -14.32
N ILE A 58 -33.31 28.90 -13.75
CA ILE A 58 -31.84 28.87 -13.74
C ILE A 58 -31.38 27.85 -14.78
N MET A 59 -30.53 28.27 -15.71
CA MET A 59 -30.00 27.42 -16.78
C MET A 59 -28.48 27.34 -16.71
N ARG A 60 -27.94 26.15 -17.00
CA ARG A 60 -26.52 25.94 -17.23
C ARG A 60 -26.31 25.47 -18.66
N GLY A 61 -25.59 26.27 -19.46
CA GLY A 61 -25.30 25.96 -20.85
C GLY A 61 -24.51 24.67 -21.04
N ASN A 62 -24.50 24.18 -22.28
CA ASN A 62 -23.68 23.04 -22.69
C ASN A 62 -22.18 23.39 -22.64
N CYS A 63 -21.35 22.35 -22.64
CA CYS A 63 -19.92 22.52 -22.84
C CYS A 63 -19.61 23.14 -24.22
N PRO A 64 -18.58 23.99 -24.34
CA PRO A 64 -18.22 24.66 -25.60
C PRO A 64 -17.70 23.65 -26.63
N ALA A 65 -17.76 24.01 -27.92
CA ALA A 65 -17.36 23.12 -29.02
C ALA A 65 -15.88 22.69 -28.95
N GLU A 66 -15.00 23.55 -28.42
CA GLU A 66 -13.59 23.21 -28.21
C GLU A 66 -13.40 22.07 -27.21
N LYS A 67 -14.19 22.08 -26.13
CA LYS A 67 -14.17 21.13 -25.00
C LYS A 67 -15.54 20.48 -24.85
N PRO A 68 -15.98 19.63 -25.77
CA PRO A 68 -17.40 19.27 -25.88
C PRO A 68 -17.91 18.32 -24.80
N PHE A 69 -17.03 17.67 -24.02
CA PHE A 69 -17.43 16.64 -23.05
C PHE A 69 -17.30 17.13 -21.62
N PHE A 70 -18.34 16.92 -20.80
CA PHE A 70 -18.25 17.19 -19.36
C PHE A 70 -17.62 16.02 -18.59
N GLU A 71 -16.59 16.31 -17.81
CA GLU A 71 -15.94 15.38 -16.89
C GLU A 71 -16.53 15.52 -15.48
N PRO A 72 -17.18 14.47 -14.94
CA PRO A 72 -17.90 14.56 -13.67
C PRO A 72 -16.99 14.69 -12.44
N GLN A 73 -15.77 14.14 -12.49
CA GLN A 73 -14.83 14.17 -11.36
C GLN A 73 -14.21 15.56 -11.14
N THR A 74 -13.66 16.16 -12.19
CA THR A 74 -13.06 17.51 -12.10
C THR A 74 -14.11 18.62 -12.24
N ARG A 75 -15.33 18.27 -12.68
CA ARG A 75 -16.45 19.17 -12.99
C ARG A 75 -16.10 20.20 -14.06
N ARG A 76 -15.31 19.81 -15.06
CA ARG A 76 -14.87 20.67 -16.16
C ARG A 76 -15.23 20.07 -17.51
N CYS A 77 -15.31 20.93 -18.51
CA CYS A 77 -15.42 20.52 -19.90
C CYS A 77 -14.02 20.18 -20.43
N VAL A 78 -13.89 19.05 -21.13
CA VAL A 78 -12.64 18.49 -21.65
C VAL A 78 -12.81 18.01 -23.10
N ASN A 79 -11.70 17.89 -23.82
CA ASN A 79 -11.66 17.33 -25.19
C ASN A 79 -11.48 15.82 -25.16
N PHE A 80 -10.63 15.38 -24.24
CA PHE A 80 -10.25 14.00 -24.03
C PHE A 80 -10.63 13.61 -22.60
N CYS A 81 -11.30 12.47 -22.48
CA CYS A 81 -11.62 11.91 -21.18
C CYS A 81 -10.38 11.24 -20.58
N PRO A 82 -10.25 11.24 -19.24
CA PRO A 82 -9.16 10.56 -18.56
C PRO A 82 -9.24 9.04 -18.76
N GLU A 83 -8.19 8.32 -18.36
CA GLU A 83 -8.19 6.86 -18.33
C GLU A 83 -9.37 6.31 -17.52
N GLY A 84 -9.94 5.18 -17.95
CA GLY A 84 -11.15 4.60 -17.36
C GLY A 84 -12.45 5.30 -17.76
N PHE A 85 -12.41 6.33 -18.60
CA PHE A 85 -13.59 7.00 -19.15
C PHE A 85 -13.51 7.10 -20.68
N TYR A 86 -14.67 7.05 -21.33
CA TYR A 86 -14.82 7.26 -22.76
C TYR A 86 -15.73 8.45 -23.07
N ARG A 87 -15.55 9.00 -24.27
CA ARG A 87 -16.39 10.07 -24.81
C ARG A 87 -17.75 9.49 -25.19
N ASN A 88 -18.76 9.82 -24.40
CA ASN A 88 -20.13 9.44 -24.70
C ASN A 88 -20.79 10.58 -25.48
N GLU A 89 -20.92 10.40 -26.80
CA GLU A 89 -21.53 11.38 -27.70
C GLU A 89 -23.00 11.64 -27.39
N LEU A 90 -23.73 10.62 -26.92
CA LEU A 90 -25.17 10.74 -26.61
C LEU A 90 -25.42 11.70 -25.45
N SER A 91 -24.61 11.60 -24.39
CA SER A 91 -24.74 12.48 -23.21
C SER A 91 -23.86 13.72 -23.28
N ARG A 92 -22.89 13.77 -24.21
CA ARG A 92 -21.82 14.79 -24.28
C ARG A 92 -21.03 14.85 -22.96
N ARG A 93 -20.74 13.68 -22.38
CA ARG A 93 -19.99 13.55 -21.12
C ARG A 93 -18.95 12.44 -21.18
N CYS A 94 -17.96 12.54 -20.30
CA CYS A 94 -17.07 11.42 -20.03
C CYS A 94 -17.83 10.38 -19.19
N SER A 95 -18.13 9.24 -19.82
CA SER A 95 -18.79 8.11 -19.17
C SER A 95 -17.75 7.07 -18.78
N ARG A 96 -17.98 6.40 -17.65
CA ARG A 96 -17.03 5.41 -17.14
C ARG A 96 -17.02 4.16 -18.04
N CYS A 97 -15.84 3.58 -18.23
CA CYS A 97 -15.67 2.29 -18.90
C CYS A 97 -16.32 1.14 -18.11
N ASN A 98 -16.46 -0.01 -18.76
CA ASN A 98 -16.89 -1.25 -18.11
C ASN A 98 -15.95 -1.65 -16.97
N THR A 99 -16.40 -2.55 -16.10
CA THR A 99 -15.57 -3.11 -15.03
C THR A 99 -14.29 -3.72 -15.58
N ASN A 100 -13.19 -3.55 -14.83
CA ASN A 100 -11.84 -4.04 -15.15
C ASN A 100 -11.24 -3.54 -16.47
N CYS A 101 -11.85 -2.51 -17.10
CA CYS A 101 -11.34 -1.93 -18.34
C CYS A 101 -10.60 -0.62 -18.07
N LYS A 102 -9.35 -0.52 -18.53
CA LYS A 102 -8.51 0.67 -18.43
C LYS A 102 -8.77 1.66 -19.55
N VAL A 103 -8.89 1.16 -20.79
CA VAL A 103 -9.11 2.00 -21.99
C VAL A 103 -10.29 1.43 -22.77
N CYS A 104 -11.31 2.25 -23.02
CA CYS A 104 -12.47 1.86 -23.80
C CYS A 104 -12.90 2.95 -24.78
N THR A 105 -13.56 2.54 -25.87
CA THR A 105 -14.21 3.45 -26.82
C THR A 105 -15.72 3.56 -26.58
N GLY A 106 -16.27 2.66 -25.77
CA GLY A 106 -17.68 2.57 -25.42
C GLY A 106 -17.89 1.64 -24.23
N LEU A 107 -19.12 1.56 -23.74
CA LEU A 107 -19.47 0.75 -22.56
C LEU A 107 -19.16 -0.75 -22.75
N LEU A 108 -19.34 -1.28 -23.97
CA LEU A 108 -19.11 -2.68 -24.31
C LEU A 108 -17.86 -2.90 -25.17
N SER A 109 -17.04 -1.86 -25.36
CA SER A 109 -15.89 -1.92 -26.26
C SER A 109 -14.62 -1.57 -25.50
N CYS A 110 -14.11 -2.54 -24.74
CA CYS A 110 -12.82 -2.41 -24.08
C CYS A 110 -11.66 -2.66 -25.06
N LYS A 111 -10.63 -1.81 -24.98
CA LYS A 111 -9.38 -1.95 -25.74
C LYS A 111 -8.22 -2.44 -24.89
N MET A 112 -8.25 -2.16 -23.59
CA MET A 112 -7.19 -2.57 -22.67
C MET A 112 -7.76 -2.82 -21.29
N CYS A 113 -7.48 -4.00 -20.73
CA CYS A 113 -7.84 -4.32 -19.35
C CYS A 113 -6.92 -3.59 -18.36
N LEU A 114 -7.31 -3.59 -17.09
CA LEU A 114 -6.44 -3.16 -16.00
C LEU A 114 -5.16 -4.02 -15.93
N PRO A 115 -4.05 -3.48 -15.42
CA PRO A 115 -2.84 -4.27 -15.17
C PRO A 115 -3.12 -5.37 -14.14
N ASP A 116 -2.42 -6.48 -14.27
CA ASP A 116 -2.53 -7.61 -13.34
C ASP A 116 -1.96 -7.24 -11.96
N ASP A 117 -2.63 -7.71 -10.92
CA ASP A 117 -2.23 -7.55 -9.52
C ASP A 117 -1.74 -8.89 -8.95
N ALA A 118 -1.30 -8.89 -7.69
CA ALA A 118 -0.80 -10.10 -7.02
C ALA A 118 -1.85 -11.21 -6.90
N GLU A 119 -3.14 -10.85 -6.91
CA GLU A 119 -4.28 -11.74 -6.72
C GLU A 119 -5.09 -12.00 -7.99
N PHE A 120 -5.08 -11.09 -8.99
CA PHE A 120 -5.90 -11.20 -10.19
C PHE A 120 -5.10 -10.93 -11.48
N ALA A 121 -5.36 -11.74 -12.52
CA ALA A 121 -5.03 -11.43 -13.91
C ALA A 121 -6.28 -10.95 -14.63
N TYR A 122 -6.20 -9.83 -15.35
CA TYR A 122 -7.33 -9.31 -16.11
C TYR A 122 -7.22 -9.67 -17.59
N VAL A 123 -8.07 -10.59 -18.04
CA VAL A 123 -8.03 -11.11 -19.41
C VAL A 123 -9.21 -10.57 -20.22
N MET A 124 -8.95 -10.20 -21.47
CA MET A 124 -10.00 -9.76 -22.40
C MET A 124 -10.75 -10.98 -22.95
N GLN A 125 -12.06 -11.02 -22.69
CA GLN A 125 -12.99 -12.02 -23.20
C GLN A 125 -13.38 -11.71 -24.66
N PRO A 126 -13.82 -12.71 -25.45
CA PRO A 126 -14.33 -12.51 -26.82
C PRO A 126 -15.49 -11.51 -26.90
N ASP A 127 -16.28 -11.40 -25.84
CA ASP A 127 -17.40 -10.46 -25.71
C ASP A 127 -16.96 -8.98 -25.54
N GLY A 128 -15.66 -8.69 -25.53
CA GLY A 128 -15.11 -7.34 -25.35
C GLY A 128 -15.14 -6.83 -23.91
N LYS A 129 -15.36 -7.72 -22.94
CA LYS A 129 -15.29 -7.45 -21.49
C LYS A 129 -13.96 -7.90 -20.91
N CYS A 130 -13.55 -7.30 -19.80
CA CYS A 130 -12.37 -7.72 -19.04
C CYS A 130 -12.81 -8.46 -17.78
N GLU A 131 -12.34 -9.69 -17.63
CA GLU A 131 -12.66 -10.53 -16.48
C GLU A 131 -11.40 -10.81 -15.66
N GLY A 132 -11.52 -10.69 -14.34
CA GLY A 132 -10.45 -11.00 -13.41
C GLY A 132 -10.43 -12.49 -13.11
N GLN A 133 -9.33 -13.16 -13.44
CA GLN A 133 -9.06 -14.54 -13.06
C GLN A 133 -8.09 -14.56 -11.89
N VAL A 134 -8.32 -15.42 -10.90
CA VAL A 134 -7.45 -15.52 -9.73
C VAL A 134 -6.03 -15.94 -10.13
N ASN A 135 -5.08 -15.08 -9.84
CA ASN A 135 -3.66 -15.31 -10.04
C ASN A 135 -3.08 -15.91 -8.77
N HIS A 136 -2.93 -17.23 -8.73
CA HIS A 136 -2.18 -17.87 -7.66
C HIS A 136 -0.66 -17.77 -7.94
N ILE A 137 -0.13 -16.54 -7.90
CA ILE A 137 1.33 -16.29 -8.01
C ILE A 137 2.06 -17.08 -6.94
N TYR A 138 1.53 -17.09 -5.71
CA TYR A 138 2.07 -17.90 -4.62
C TYR A 138 2.02 -19.40 -4.92
N ALA A 139 0.98 -19.93 -5.56
CA ALA A 139 0.96 -21.36 -5.92
C ALA A 139 2.01 -21.68 -6.99
N ARG A 140 2.20 -20.77 -7.95
CA ARG A 140 3.20 -20.91 -9.02
C ARG A 140 4.64 -20.88 -8.50
N TYR A 141 4.95 -20.00 -7.54
CA TYR A 141 6.29 -19.83 -6.99
C TYR A 141 6.52 -20.50 -5.64
N ARG A 142 5.53 -21.24 -5.10
CA ARG A 142 5.62 -21.89 -3.78
C ARG A 142 6.90 -22.71 -3.62
N TRP A 143 7.25 -23.49 -4.63
CA TRP A 143 8.44 -24.34 -4.64
C TRP A 143 9.74 -23.55 -4.69
N TRP A 144 9.75 -22.38 -5.35
CA TRP A 144 10.90 -21.49 -5.40
C TRP A 144 11.15 -20.84 -4.04
N CYS A 145 10.09 -20.41 -3.35
CA CYS A 145 10.19 -19.88 -1.99
C CYS A 145 10.72 -20.94 -1.00
N LEU A 146 10.23 -22.18 -1.10
CA LEU A 146 10.74 -23.29 -0.30
C LEU A 146 12.20 -23.60 -0.62
N GLY A 147 12.57 -23.65 -1.89
CA GLY A 147 13.95 -23.90 -2.34
C GLY A 147 14.94 -22.84 -1.85
N LEU A 148 14.60 -21.54 -1.99
CA LEU A 148 15.42 -20.43 -1.48
C LEU A 148 15.53 -20.46 0.05
N GLY A 149 14.44 -20.77 0.76
CA GLY A 149 14.47 -20.93 2.21
C GLY A 149 15.42 -22.03 2.66
N ILE A 150 15.39 -23.19 2.00
CA ILE A 150 16.30 -24.31 2.27
C ILE A 150 17.74 -23.94 1.95
N LEU A 151 18.02 -23.32 0.80
CA LEU A 151 19.36 -22.89 0.41
C LEU A 151 19.95 -21.89 1.42
N LEU A 152 19.17 -20.90 1.84
CA LEU A 152 19.59 -19.93 2.87
C LEU A 152 19.89 -20.63 4.20
N ALA A 153 19.05 -21.58 4.62
CA ALA A 153 19.30 -22.36 5.83
C ALA A 153 20.61 -23.15 5.73
N PHE A 154 20.90 -23.79 4.58
CA PHE A 154 22.17 -24.49 4.36
C PHE A 154 23.37 -23.54 4.42
N LEU A 155 23.30 -22.37 3.77
CA LEU A 155 24.38 -21.38 3.80
C LEU A 155 24.63 -20.85 5.21
N VAL A 156 23.57 -20.62 5.99
CA VAL A 156 23.68 -20.23 7.40
C VAL A 156 24.32 -21.35 8.22
N CYS A 157 23.90 -22.60 8.05
CA CYS A 157 24.49 -23.75 8.73
C CYS A 157 25.99 -23.93 8.43
N ILE A 158 26.38 -23.80 7.15
CA ILE A 158 27.77 -23.88 6.72
C ILE A 158 28.57 -22.70 7.29
N GLY A 159 28.01 -21.49 7.25
CA GLY A 159 28.61 -20.30 7.85
C GLY A 159 28.84 -20.47 9.35
N CYS A 160 27.84 -20.94 10.09
CA CYS A 160 27.94 -21.24 11.52
C CYS A 160 29.01 -22.31 11.80
N ALA A 161 29.04 -23.41 11.03
CA ALA A 161 30.05 -24.45 11.19
C ALA A 161 31.48 -23.94 10.88
N GLY A 162 31.64 -23.11 9.85
CA GLY A 162 32.91 -22.46 9.53
C GLY A 162 33.39 -21.50 10.63
N ILE A 163 32.48 -20.71 11.20
CA ILE A 163 32.79 -19.81 12.32
C ILE A 163 33.15 -20.63 13.57
N CYS A 164 32.40 -21.69 13.88
CA CYS A 164 32.69 -22.58 15.00
C CYS A 164 34.07 -23.23 14.87
N THR A 165 34.41 -23.75 13.69
CA THR A 165 35.74 -24.37 13.45
C THR A 165 36.86 -23.34 13.54
N PHE A 166 36.67 -22.12 13.02
CA PHE A 166 37.65 -21.03 13.14
C PHE A 166 37.86 -20.59 14.60
N CYS A 167 36.77 -20.43 15.37
CA CYS A 167 36.84 -20.11 16.79
C CYS A 167 37.52 -21.23 17.61
N CYS A 168 37.20 -22.50 17.35
CA CYS A 168 37.85 -23.64 18.00
C CYS A 168 39.33 -23.77 17.63
N SER A 169 39.70 -23.43 16.39
CA SER A 169 41.10 -23.43 15.93
C SER A 169 41.93 -22.32 16.58
N ARG A 170 41.32 -21.14 16.83
CA ARG A 170 41.93 -20.04 17.57
C ARG A 170 42.01 -20.30 19.08
N ALA A 171 41.09 -21.08 19.63
CA ALA A 171 41.10 -21.50 21.05
C ALA A 171 42.01 -22.70 21.34
N GLY A 172 42.74 -23.22 20.34
CA GLY A 172 43.48 -24.48 20.42
C GLY A 172 44.96 -24.41 20.05
N LYS A 173 45.76 -23.62 20.77
CA LYS A 173 47.10 -24.10 21.14
C LYS A 173 47.12 -24.35 22.66
N PRO A 174 46.84 -25.57 23.15
CA PRO A 174 47.55 -26.03 24.32
C PRO A 174 48.99 -26.30 23.84
N ALA A 175 49.82 -25.28 23.92
CA ALA A 175 51.26 -25.48 23.95
C ALA A 175 51.57 -26.52 25.04
N GLU A 176 52.28 -27.58 24.68
CA GLU A 176 53.35 -28.11 25.50
C GLU A 176 52.98 -28.51 26.95
N LYS A 177 51.99 -29.40 27.12
CA LYS A 177 51.75 -30.07 28.42
C LYS A 177 51.96 -31.57 28.40
N LYS A 178 52.49 -32.13 27.30
CA LYS A 178 52.78 -33.56 27.18
C LYS A 178 54.25 -33.92 27.48
N ASP A 179 55.19 -32.99 27.34
CA ASP A 179 56.61 -33.27 27.61
C ASP A 179 57.04 -33.02 29.06
N ARG A 180 56.42 -32.09 29.80
CA ARG A 180 56.74 -31.89 31.24
C ARG A 180 56.39 -33.12 32.10
N ARG A 181 55.40 -33.93 31.71
CA ARG A 181 55.08 -35.20 32.40
C ARG A 181 56.06 -36.33 32.10
N ARG A 182 56.79 -36.26 30.96
CA ARG A 182 57.83 -37.26 30.63
C ARG A 182 59.12 -36.97 31.38
N TYR A 183 59.58 -35.71 31.36
CA TYR A 183 60.76 -35.30 32.14
C TYR A 183 60.60 -35.58 33.64
N PHE A 184 59.45 -35.24 34.23
CA PHE A 184 59.22 -35.50 35.65
C PHE A 184 59.10 -37.00 36.00
N GLN A 185 58.76 -37.86 35.03
CA GLN A 185 58.69 -39.32 35.23
C GLN A 185 60.09 -39.94 35.10
N GLU A 186 60.93 -39.42 34.21
CA GLU A 186 62.34 -39.83 34.05
C GLU A 186 63.17 -39.42 35.28
N ASP A 187 63.01 -38.20 35.81
CA ASP A 187 63.69 -37.74 37.03
C ASP A 187 63.32 -38.60 38.26
N LEU A 188 62.06 -39.06 38.36
CA LEU A 188 61.58 -39.91 39.45
C LEU A 188 62.02 -41.39 39.34
N GLU A 189 62.40 -41.85 38.15
CA GLU A 189 62.95 -43.19 37.93
C GLU A 189 64.47 -43.22 38.17
N GLU A 190 65.21 -42.17 37.83
CA GLU A 190 66.64 -42.04 38.17
C GLU A 190 66.88 -41.96 39.69
N ASP A 191 66.07 -41.18 40.43
CA ASP A 191 66.18 -41.08 41.90
C ASP A 191 65.88 -42.41 42.62
N LYS A 192 65.08 -43.30 42.01
CA LYS A 192 64.81 -44.64 42.58
C LYS A 192 65.93 -45.63 42.35
N GLN A 193 66.71 -45.50 41.27
CA GLN A 193 67.82 -46.41 40.99
C GLN A 193 69.08 -46.10 41.81
N LEU A 194 69.23 -44.87 42.34
CA LEU A 194 70.38 -44.47 43.15
C LEU A 194 70.30 -44.91 44.63
N ILE A 195 69.17 -45.45 45.10
CA ILE A 195 68.97 -45.86 46.51
C ILE A 195 69.23 -47.37 46.74
N GLN A 196 69.50 -48.16 45.70
CA GLN A 196 69.55 -49.62 45.80
C GLN A 196 70.93 -50.23 45.50
N TYR A 197 71.94 -49.90 46.33
CA TYR A 197 73.07 -50.81 46.59
C TYR A 197 73.27 -51.03 48.10
N PRO A 198 73.62 -52.25 48.54
CA PRO A 198 73.40 -52.70 49.91
C PRO A 198 74.66 -52.60 50.79
N PRO A 199 74.47 -52.62 52.11
CA PRO A 199 75.26 -53.48 52.98
C PRO A 199 74.29 -54.27 53.88
N GLY A 200 74.51 -55.49 54.32
CA GLY A 200 75.68 -56.31 54.53
C GLY A 200 75.27 -57.38 55.57
N ARG A 201 75.83 -58.57 55.41
CA ARG A 201 75.72 -59.78 56.26
C ARG A 201 75.44 -59.58 57.77
N ARG A 202 74.71 -60.54 58.36
CA ARG A 202 75.11 -61.41 59.51
C ARG A 202 74.14 -62.61 59.63
N LEU A 203 74.63 -63.85 59.53
CA LEU A 203 74.74 -64.89 60.60
C LEU A 203 73.39 -65.22 61.27
N GLY A 204 72.88 -66.45 61.40
CA GLY A 204 73.35 -67.82 61.23
C GLY A 204 72.45 -68.76 62.07
N ARG A 205 72.51 -70.09 61.83
CA ARG A 205 72.05 -71.24 62.67
C ARG A 205 70.55 -71.33 63.05
N TYR A 206 69.91 -72.45 62.74
CA TYR A 206 69.95 -73.73 63.49
C TYR A 206 69.72 -74.90 62.52
#